data_AF-A0A497CN00-F1
#
_entry.id   AF-A0A497CN00-F1
#
_cell.length_a   1.000
_cell.length_b   1.000
_cell.length_c   1.000
_cell.angle_alpha   90.00
_cell.angle_beta   90.00
_cell.angle_gamma   90.00
#
_symmetry.space_group_name_H-M   'P 1'
#
loop_
_entity.id
_entity.type
_entity.pdbx_description
1 polymer ?
#
loop_
_entity_poly.entity_id
_entity_poly.type
_entity_poly.pdbx_seq_one_letter_code
_entity_poly.pdbx_strand_id
1 'polypeptide(L)'
;MKILIIEDEKPAVEKLELMLRKYDPEIEVSGRCTSVEQTIKWLRNPENQVDLLFMDIQLTDGLSFEIFERTEVNTPVIFITAYNE
;
A
#
# COMPACT_ATOMS: atom_id res chain seq x y z
N MET A 1 -8.27 -0.92 -12.58
CA MET A 1 -8.18 -0.21 -11.28
C MET A 1 -6.72 -0.06 -10.91
N LYS A 2 -6.26 1.13 -10.52
CA LYS A 2 -4.88 1.40 -10.12
C LYS A 2 -4.71 1.30 -8.61
N ILE A 3 -3.71 0.56 -8.15
CA ILE A 3 -3.48 0.37 -6.72
C ILE A 3 -2.03 0.68 -6.32
N LEU A 4 -1.87 1.08 -5.07
CA LEU A 4 -0.58 1.12 -4.39
C LEU A 4 -0.55 0.04 -3.32
N ILE A 5 0.56 -0.69 -3.22
CA ILE A 5 0.82 -1.66 -2.14
C ILE A 5 1.88 -1.08 -1.21
N ILE A 6 1.59 -1.02 0.08
CA ILE A 6 2.47 -0.52 1.14
C ILE A 6 2.71 -1.69 2.10
N GLU A 7 3.88 -2.32 1.99
CA GLU A 7 4.21 -3.59 2.61
C GLU A 7 5.74 -3.76 2.51
N ASP A 8 6.41 -4.09 3.62
CA ASP A 8 7.86 -4.28 3.64
C ASP A 8 8.30 -5.69 3.28
N GLU A 9 7.42 -6.68 3.43
CA GLU A 9 7.72 -8.06 3.08
C GLU A 9 7.45 -8.36 1.60
N LYS A 10 8.52 -8.47 0.81
CA LYS A 10 8.45 -8.83 -0.61
C LYS A 10 7.57 -10.07 -0.90
N PRO A 11 7.65 -11.19 -0.13
CA PRO A 11 6.77 -12.34 -0.38
C PRO A 11 5.29 -12.04 -0.20
N ALA A 12 4.92 -11.15 0.75
CA ALA A 12 3.54 -10.74 0.97
C ALA A 12 3.02 -9.93 -0.22
N VAL A 13 3.81 -8.99 -0.74
CA VAL A 13 3.49 -8.23 -1.97
C VAL A 13 3.27 -9.17 -3.14
N GLU A 14 4.21 -10.07 -3.44
CA GLU A 14 4.11 -10.97 -4.59
C GLU A 14 2.87 -11.87 -4.51
N LYS A 15 2.55 -12.35 -3.30
CA LYS A 15 1.34 -13.14 -3.04
C LYS A 15 0.08 -12.31 -3.27
N LEU A 16 0.02 -11.08 -2.76
CA LEU A 16 -1.11 -10.18 -2.94
C LEU A 16 -1.33 -9.88 -4.44
N GLU A 17 -0.28 -9.55 -5.18
CA GLU A 17 -0.38 -9.29 -6.61
C GLU A 17 -0.88 -10.50 -7.40
N LEU A 18 -0.41 -11.70 -7.07
CA LEU A 18 -0.88 -12.94 -7.69
C LEU A 18 -2.38 -13.14 -7.42
N MET A 19 -2.82 -12.91 -6.19
CA MET A 19 -4.24 -13.02 -5.83
C MET A 19 -5.08 -11.99 -6.59
N LEU A 20 -4.67 -10.72 -6.59
CA LEU A 20 -5.40 -9.64 -7.26
C LEU A 20 -5.53 -9.91 -8.76
N ARG A 21 -4.43 -10.27 -9.44
CA ARG A 21 -4.47 -10.62 -10.88
C ARG A 21 -5.34 -11.82 -11.19
N LYS A 22 -5.44 -12.78 -10.26
CA LYS A 22 -6.31 -13.95 -10.42
C LYS A 22 -7.79 -13.56 -10.34
N TYR A 23 -8.14 -12.58 -9.52
CA TYR A 23 -9.52 -12.09 -9.37
C TYR A 23 -9.90 -11.13 -10.50
N ASP A 24 -9.03 -10.19 -10.83
CA ASP A 24 -9.22 -9.22 -11.90
C ASP A 24 -7.87 -8.90 -12.57
N PRO A 25 -7.64 -9.35 -13.81
CA PRO A 25 -6.39 -9.11 -14.53
C PRO A 25 -6.21 -7.65 -14.99
N GLU A 26 -7.25 -6.81 -14.93
CA GLU A 26 -7.16 -5.37 -15.27
C GLU A 26 -6.70 -4.49 -14.09
N ILE A 27 -6.43 -5.10 -12.92
CA ILE A 27 -5.80 -4.40 -11.80
C ILE A 27 -4.34 -4.08 -12.13
N GLU A 28 -3.99 -2.80 -12.06
CA GLU A 28 -2.65 -2.28 -12.26
C GLU A 28 -2.02 -1.93 -10.92
N VAL A 29 -0.86 -2.52 -10.62
CA VAL A 29 -0.04 -2.12 -9.46
C VAL A 29 0.84 -0.95 -9.89
N SER A 30 0.41 0.26 -9.55
CA SER A 30 1.10 1.50 -9.95
C SER A 30 2.33 1.81 -9.10
N GLY A 31 2.50 1.14 -7.96
CA GLY A 31 3.69 1.29 -7.14
C GLY A 31 3.74 0.33 -5.94
N ARG A 32 4.90 0.29 -5.29
CA ARG A 32 5.15 -0.43 -4.05
C ARG A 32 5.97 0.44 -3.11
N CYS A 33 5.57 0.53 -1.84
CA CYS A 33 6.32 1.20 -0.78
C CYS A 33 6.56 0.23 0.38
N THR A 34 7.69 0.33 1.06
CA THR A 34 8.09 -0.57 2.16
C THR A 34 8.20 0.15 3.50
N SER A 35 7.82 1.43 3.55
CA SER A 35 8.07 2.32 4.68
C SER A 35 7.08 3.49 4.68
N VAL A 36 6.82 4.06 5.86
CA VAL A 36 6.04 5.28 6.10
C VAL A 36 6.62 6.44 5.30
N GLU A 37 7.93 6.69 5.42
CA GLU A 37 8.59 7.79 4.73
C GLU A 37 8.53 7.67 3.20
N GLN A 38 8.75 6.46 2.67
CA GLN A 38 8.62 6.21 1.24
C GLN A 38 7.19 6.47 0.76
N THR A 39 6.20 6.02 1.54
CA THR A 39 4.79 6.17 1.21
C THR A 39 4.36 7.64 1.20
N ILE A 40 4.77 8.44 2.20
CA ILE A 40 4.48 9.88 2.24
C ILE A 40 5.08 10.58 1.02
N LYS A 41 6.33 10.25 0.67
CA LYS A 41 6.98 10.82 -0.53
C LYS A 41 6.22 10.44 -1.81
N TRP A 42 5.74 9.20 -1.89
CA TRP A 42 4.99 8.72 -3.04
C TRP A 42 3.62 9.43 -3.16
N LEU A 43 2.86 9.52 -2.06
CA LEU A 43 1.53 10.12 -2.02
C LEU A 43 1.53 11.64 -2.25
N ARG A 44 2.62 12.33 -1.88
CA ARG A 44 2.76 13.79 -2.12
C ARG A 44 3.04 14.13 -3.58
N ASN A 45 3.37 13.15 -4.43
CA ASN A 45 3.52 13.40 -5.86
C ASN A 45 2.13 13.46 -6.54
N PRO A 46 1.70 14.60 -7.11
CA PRO A 46 0.39 14.72 -7.73
C PRO A 46 0.17 13.80 -8.95
N GLU A 47 1.24 13.28 -9.58
CA GLU A 47 1.16 12.32 -10.69
C GLU A 47 0.81 10.90 -10.21
N ASN A 48 1.00 10.61 -8.93
CA ASN A 48 0.81 9.30 -8.32
C ASN A 48 -0.64 9.11 -7.84
N GLN A 49 -1.58 9.03 -8.79
CA GLN A 49 -2.99 8.79 -8.48
C GLN A 49 -3.34 7.31 -8.56
N VAL A 50 -3.99 6.81 -7.51
CA VAL A 50 -4.47 5.43 -7.37
C VAL A 50 -5.87 5.40 -6.78
N ASP A 51 -6.62 4.36 -7.12
CA ASP A 51 -8.01 4.14 -6.73
C ASP A 51 -8.11 3.45 -5.35
N LEU A 52 -7.07 2.74 -4.93
CA LEU A 52 -7.06 1.94 -3.70
C LEU A 52 -5.64 1.76 -3.14
N LEU A 53 -5.51 1.83 -1.82
CA LEU A 53 -4.28 1.50 -1.10
C LEU A 53 -4.45 0.16 -0.37
N PHE A 54 -3.51 -0.77 -0.56
CA PHE A 54 -3.30 -1.89 0.36
C PHE A 54 -2.15 -1.53 1.29
N MET A 55 -2.35 -1.62 2.59
CA MET A 55 -1.40 -1.07 3.57
C MET A 55 -1.21 -2.02 4.75
N ASP A 56 0.01 -2.51 4.97
CA ASP A 56 0.33 -3.20 6.22
C ASP A 56 0.21 -2.22 7.40
N ILE A 57 -0.24 -2.70 8.56
CA ILE A 57 -0.25 -1.95 9.81
C ILE A 57 1.18 -1.66 10.30
N GLN A 58 2.07 -2.63 10.22
CA GLN A 58 3.45 -2.53 10.70
C GLN A 58 4.39 -2.47 9.50
N LEU A 59 5.21 -1.41 9.43
CA LEU A 59 6.24 -1.25 8.41
C LEU A 59 7.63 -1.19 9.06
N THR A 60 8.67 -1.21 8.24
CA THR A 60 10.08 -1.17 8.69
C THR A 60 10.44 0.04 9.55
N ASP A 61 9.78 1.17 9.37
CA ASP A 61 10.08 2.45 9.99
C ASP A 61 8.97 3.00 10.91
N GLY A 62 7.91 2.22 11.18
CA GLY A 62 6.86 2.61 12.11
C GLY A 62 5.51 1.96 11.84
N LEU A 63 4.47 2.50 12.49
CA LEU A 63 3.09 2.12 12.19
C LEU A 63 2.62 2.89 10.96
N SER A 64 1.94 2.22 10.03
CA SER A 64 1.41 2.87 8.83
C SER A 64 0.37 3.95 9.12
N PHE A 65 -0.25 3.92 10.30
CA PHE A 65 -1.13 4.99 10.78
C PHE A 65 -0.45 6.38 10.82
N GLU A 66 0.86 6.42 11.01
CA GLU A 66 1.64 7.67 11.00
C GLU A 66 1.60 8.39 9.64
N ILE A 67 1.26 7.68 8.55
CA ILE A 67 1.09 8.28 7.22
C ILE A 67 -0.06 9.31 7.26
N PHE A 68 -1.18 8.98 7.91
CA PHE A 68 -2.37 9.85 7.96
C PHE A 68 -2.16 11.09 8.82
N GLU A 69 -1.22 11.05 9.77
CA GLU A 69 -0.85 12.21 10.57
C GLU A 69 0.03 13.20 9.81
N ARG A 70 0.74 12.72 8.78
CA ARG A 70 1.77 13.48 8.05
C ARG A 70 1.34 13.91 6.65
N THR A 71 0.29 13.30 6.10
CA THR A 71 -0.28 13.68 4.81
C THR A 71 -1.76 13.32 4.73
N GLU A 72 -2.52 14.12 3.98
CA GLU A 72 -3.91 13.80 3.68
C GLU A 72 -3.99 12.60 2.73
N VAL A 73 -4.86 11.64 3.04
CA VAL A 73 -5.09 10.44 2.25
C VAL A 73 -6.58 10.36 1.93
N ASN A 74 -6.93 10.72 0.70
CA ASN A 74 -8.31 10.69 0.21
C ASN A 74 -8.65 9.40 -0.55
N THR A 75 -7.66 8.55 -0.81
CA THR A 75 -7.83 7.26 -1.45
C THR A 75 -8.32 6.23 -0.43
N PRO A 76 -9.33 5.39 -0.77
CA PRO A 76 -9.74 4.27 0.06
C PRO A 76 -8.56 3.37 0.47
N VAL A 77 -8.58 2.88 1.72
CA VAL A 77 -7.52 2.04 2.29
C VAL A 77 -8.07 0.71 2.75
N ILE A 78 -7.39 -0.37 2.37
CA ILE A 78 -7.56 -1.70 2.95
C ILE A 78 -6.31 -2.00 3.77
N PHE A 79 -6.48 -2.10 5.08
CA PHE A 79 -5.41 -2.59 5.94
C PHE A 79 -5.25 -4.10 5.76
N ILE A 80 -4.01 -4.51 5.53
CA ILE A 80 -3.57 -5.89 5.60
C ILE A 80 -2.70 -6.02 6.84
N THR A 81 -2.71 -7.18 7.47
CA THR A 81 -1.81 -7.44 8.60
C THR A 81 -1.68 -8.94 8.77
N ALA A 82 -0.52 -9.38 9.25
CA ALA A 82 -0.38 -10.73 9.74
C ALA A 82 -1.24 -10.90 11.01
N TYR A 83 -1.97 -12.00 11.09
CA TYR A 83 -2.63 -12.39 12.33
C TYR A 83 -1.55 -12.72 13.37
N ASN A 84 -1.40 -11.87 14.39
CA ASN A 84 -0.67 -12.20 15.60
C ASN A 84 -1.70 -12.62 16.67
N GLU A 85 -1.55 -13.84 17.16
CA GLU A 85 -2.37 -14.45 18.21
C GLU A 85 -2.17 -13.79 19.57
#